data_AF-A0A945ACI0-F1
#
_entry.id   AF-A0A945ACI0-F1
#
_cell.length_a   1.000
_cell.length_b   1.000
_cell.length_c   1.000
_cell.angle_alpha   90.00
_cell.angle_beta   90.00
_cell.angle_gamma   90.00
#
_symmetry.space_group_name_H-M   'P 1'
#
loop_
_entity.id
_entity.type
_entity.pdbx_description
1 polymer ?
#
loop_
_entity_poly.entity_id
_entity_poly.type
_entity_poly.pdbx_seq_one_letter_code
_entity_poly.pdbx_strand_id
1 'polypeptide(L)' 'MADTAEKVSEKAASFPYPGIPDVGDAGDAVIWVEKHITQGACAYPITSSSIIGEKYAAVVANGQKNIWGDTLVFIEPES' A
#
# COMPACT_ATOMS: atom_id res chain seq x y z
N MET A 1 22.11 5.23 -29.15
CA MET A 1 22.47 4.68 -27.83
C MET A 1 21.44 3.61 -27.50
N ALA A 2 21.87 2.36 -27.33
CA ALA A 2 21.01 1.25 -26.93
C ALA A 2 20.95 1.22 -25.40
N ASP A 3 19.76 1.38 -24.84
CA ASP A 3 19.50 1.23 -23.41
C ASP A 3 19.38 -0.25 -23.09
N THR A 4 20.46 -0.83 -22.57
CA THR A 4 20.48 -2.21 -22.07
C THR A 4 19.85 -2.20 -20.68
N ALA A 5 18.56 -2.55 -20.59
CA ALA A 5 17.93 -2.92 -19.34
C ALA A 5 18.56 -4.24 -18.84
N GLU A 6 19.33 -4.14 -17.75
CA GLU A 6 19.93 -5.29 -17.08
C GLU A 6 18.83 -6.19 -16.50
N LYS A 7 18.66 -7.39 -17.06
CA LYS A 7 17.82 -8.44 -16.49
C LYS A 7 18.42 -8.88 -15.16
N VAL A 8 17.78 -8.50 -14.06
CA VAL A 8 18.07 -9.05 -12.73
C VAL A 8 17.83 -10.57 -12.79
N SER A 9 18.89 -11.34 -12.56
CA SER A 9 18.92 -12.78 -12.72
C SER A 9 17.93 -13.50 -11.79
N GLU A 10 17.04 -14.27 -12.40
CA GLU A 10 16.04 -15.13 -11.78
C GLU A 10 16.70 -16.37 -11.15
N LYS A 11 17.46 -16.19 -10.07
CA LYS A 11 17.76 -17.29 -9.15
C LYS A 11 16.67 -17.28 -8.10
N ALA A 12 15.64 -18.10 -8.31
CA ALA A 12 14.58 -18.33 -7.33
C ALA A 12 15.21 -18.85 -6.04
N ALA A 13 15.60 -17.95 -5.14
CA ALA A 13 15.81 -18.31 -3.75
C ALA A 13 14.47 -18.88 -3.27
N SER A 14 14.50 -20.14 -2.84
CA SER A 14 13.34 -20.84 -2.33
C SER A 14 12.95 -20.22 -0.98
N PHE A 15 12.28 -19.08 -1.03
CA PHE A 15 11.70 -18.45 0.15
C PHE A 15 10.40 -19.17 0.51
N PRO A 16 10.10 -19.36 1.81
CA PRO A 16 8.85 -19.99 2.24
C PRO A 16 7.61 -19.19 1.83
N TYR A 17 7.75 -17.88 1.61
CA TYR A 17 6.68 -16.99 1.16
C TYR A 17 7.19 -16.10 0.03
N PRO A 18 6.98 -16.49 -1.25
CA PRO A 18 7.32 -15.64 -2.38
C PRO A 18 6.35 -14.44 -2.42
N GLY A 19 6.87 -13.25 -2.21
CA GLY A 19 6.14 -11.99 -2.39
C GLY A 19 6.31 -11.40 -3.79
N ILE A 20 5.56 -10.34 -4.09
CA ILE A 20 5.78 -9.52 -5.30
C ILE A 20 6.84 -8.47 -4.95
N PRO A 21 7.98 -8.41 -5.66
CA PRO A 21 8.96 -7.35 -5.45
C PRO A 21 8.32 -5.99 -5.74
N ASP A 22 8.44 -5.07 -4.78
CA ASP A 22 7.89 -3.72 -4.89
C ASP A 22 8.88 -2.71 -4.27
N VAL A 23 8.79 -1.45 -4.70
CA VAL A 23 9.60 -0.34 -4.19
C VAL A 23 8.65 0.74 -3.72
N GLY A 24 8.69 1.05 -2.43
CA GLY A 24 7.83 2.06 -1.80
C GLY A 24 8.47 2.68 -0.57
N ASP A 25 7.82 3.70 -0.04
CA ASP A 25 8.21 4.34 1.21
C ASP A 25 7.62 3.61 2.45
N ALA A 26 7.88 4.14 3.65
CA ALA A 26 7.31 3.57 4.87
C ALA A 26 5.77 3.65 4.91
N GLY A 27 5.17 4.66 4.28
CA GLY A 27 3.72 4.81 4.18
C GLY A 27 3.11 3.74 3.28
N ASP A 28 3.76 3.39 2.18
CA ASP A 28 3.36 2.27 1.32
C ASP A 28 3.34 0.94 2.07
N ALA A 29 4.39 0.69 2.87
CA ALA A 29 4.47 -0.52 3.68
C ALA A 29 3.32 -0.63 4.69
N VAL A 30 2.97 0.47 5.38
CA VAL A 30 1.82 0.50 6.29
C VAL A 30 0.52 0.30 5.53
N ILE A 31 0.30 1.04 4.44
CA ILE A 31 -0.95 0.98 3.67
C ILE A 31 -1.17 -0.38 3.03
N TRP A 32 -0.11 -1.08 2.64
CA TRP A 32 -0.22 -2.46 2.19
C TRP A 32 -0.90 -3.33 3.25
N VAL A 33 -0.56 -3.21 4.53
CA VAL A 33 -1.22 -3.99 5.58
C VAL A 33 -2.62 -3.44 5.84
N GLU A 34 -2.74 -2.14 6.10
CA GLU A 34 -3.99 -1.48 6.53
C GLU A 34 -5.14 -1.75 5.56
N LYS A 35 -4.92 -1.63 4.24
CA LYS A 35 -5.99 -1.86 3.25
C LYS A 35 -6.52 -3.29 3.22
N HIS A 36 -5.71 -4.26 3.65
CA HIS A 36 -6.10 -5.67 3.65
C HIS A 36 -6.77 -6.07 4.96
N ILE A 37 -6.43 -5.44 6.09
CA ILE A 37 -6.88 -5.87 7.42
C ILE A 37 -7.90 -4.95 8.11
N THR A 38 -8.25 -3.82 7.50
CA THR A 38 -9.23 -2.89 8.06
C THR A 38 -10.51 -2.82 7.22
N GLN A 39 -11.59 -2.30 7.81
CA GLN A 39 -12.83 -1.92 7.10
C GLN A 39 -12.86 -0.43 6.75
N GLY A 40 -12.01 0.37 7.40
CA GLY A 40 -11.91 1.79 7.14
C GLY A 40 -10.85 2.45 8.01
N ALA A 41 -10.53 3.70 7.68
CA ALA A 41 -9.59 4.52 8.43
C ALA A 41 -10.16 5.93 8.66
N CYS A 42 -9.80 6.50 9.82
CA CYS A 42 -10.05 7.89 10.14
C CYS A 42 -8.68 8.55 10.36
N ALA A 43 -8.36 9.59 9.61
CA ALA A 43 -7.03 10.20 9.66
C ALA A 43 -7.10 11.71 9.59
N TYR A 44 -6.34 12.38 10.46
CA TYR A 44 -6.14 13.83 10.43
C TYR A 44 -4.70 14.16 9.99
N PRO A 45 -4.49 15.20 9.15
CA PRO A 45 -3.16 15.52 8.63
C PRO A 45 -2.21 16.00 9.73
N ILE A 46 -1.07 15.31 9.86
CA ILE A 46 0.08 15.74 10.66
C ILE A 46 1.38 15.20 10.06
N THR A 47 2.37 16.07 9.90
CA THR A 47 3.69 15.67 9.42
C THR A 47 4.34 14.72 10.43
N SER A 48 4.78 13.51 10.08
CA SER A 48 5.10 12.93 8.76
C SER A 48 4.15 11.82 8.31
N SER A 49 2.99 11.68 8.95
CA SER A 49 2.05 10.58 8.74
C SER A 49 0.91 10.91 7.76
N SER A 50 0.76 12.16 7.33
CA SER A 50 -0.29 12.57 6.37
C SER A 50 -0.33 11.70 5.12
N ILE A 51 0.85 11.27 4.64
CA ILE A 51 0.98 10.43 3.45
C ILE A 51 0.25 9.08 3.58
N ILE A 52 0.12 8.55 4.81
CA ILE A 52 -0.62 7.31 5.07
C ILE A 52 -2.11 7.56 4.83
N GLY A 53 -2.67 8.64 5.38
CA GLY A 53 -4.07 9.02 5.18
C GLY A 53 -4.39 9.25 3.70
N GLU A 54 -3.54 9.99 2.99
CA GLU A 54 -3.68 10.25 1.55
C GLU A 54 -3.68 8.95 0.72
N LYS A 55 -2.75 8.04 1.00
CA LYS A 55 -2.68 6.74 0.32
C LYS A 55 -3.89 5.86 0.65
N TYR A 56 -4.39 5.86 1.89
CA TYR A 56 -5.61 5.12 2.24
C TYR A 56 -6.84 5.68 1.51
N ALA A 57 -6.98 7.00 1.44
CA ALA A 57 -8.05 7.65 0.70
C ALA A 57 -8.02 7.26 -0.79
N ALA A 58 -6.83 7.18 -1.40
CA ALA A 58 -6.66 6.72 -2.78
C ALA A 58 -7.07 5.24 -2.97
N VAL A 59 -6.73 4.37 -2.01
CA VAL A 59 -7.15 2.97 -2.00
C VAL A 59 -8.68 2.84 -1.96
N VAL A 60 -9.35 3.64 -1.12
CA VAL A 60 -10.82 3.70 -1.05
C VAL A 60 -11.42 4.21 -2.36
N ALA A 61 -10.88 5.29 -2.93
CA ALA A 61 -11.34 5.87 -4.19
C ALA A 61 -11.19 4.89 -5.38
N ASN A 62 -10.15 4.05 -5.36
CA ASN A 62 -9.94 2.99 -6.34
C ASN A 62 -10.87 1.78 -6.15
N GLY A 63 -11.73 1.78 -5.12
CA GLY A 63 -12.68 0.71 -4.85
C GLY A 63 -12.01 -0.61 -4.43
N GLN A 64 -10.81 -0.55 -3.85
CA GLN A 64 -10.16 -1.76 -3.35
C GLN A 64 -11.00 -2.39 -2.23
N LYS A 65 -10.91 -3.72 -2.14
CA LYS A 65 -11.57 -4.53 -1.12
C LYS A 65 -10.53 -5.16 -0.20
N ASN A 66 -10.88 -5.30 1.07
CA ASN A 66 -10.06 -6.00 2.05
C ASN A 66 -10.14 -7.54 1.85
N ILE A 67 -9.42 -8.30 2.69
CA ILE A 67 -9.39 -9.77 2.59
C ILE A 67 -10.73 -10.44 2.86
N TRP A 68 -11.68 -9.72 3.46
CA TRP A 68 -13.06 -10.19 3.70
C TRP A 68 -14.02 -9.82 2.57
N GLY A 69 -13.57 -9.04 1.58
CA GLY A 69 -14.38 -8.62 0.43
C GLY A 69 -15.21 -7.36 0.68
N ASP A 70 -15.01 -6.68 1.81
CA ASP A 70 -15.70 -5.44 2.16
C ASP A 70 -15.08 -4.24 1.44
N THR A 71 -15.92 -3.26 1.13
CA THR A 71 -15.46 -1.95 0.63
C THR A 71 -14.93 -1.12 1.78
N LEU A 72 -13.78 -0.49 1.57
CA LEU A 72 -13.13 0.36 2.57
C LEU A 72 -13.81 1.71 2.69
N VAL A 73 -13.75 2.31 3.89
CA VAL A 73 -14.28 3.66 4.17
C VAL A 73 -13.16 4.57 4.67
N PHE A 74 -13.12 5.81 4.23
CA PHE A 74 -12.16 6.81 4.70
C PHE A 74 -12.89 8.05 5.21
N ILE A 75 -12.47 8.55 6.38
CA ILE A 75 -13.02 9.76 7.01
C ILE A 75 -11.87 10.67 7.43
N GLU A 76 -11.97 11.95 7.09
CA GLU A 76 -11.08 12.99 7.60
C GLU A 76 -11.84 13.80 8.67
N PRO A 77 -11.48 13.67 9.96
CA PRO A 77 -12.15 14.39 11.04
C PRO A 77 -11.65 15.85 11.12
N GLU A 78 -12.23 16.64 12.01
CA GLU A 78 -11.82 18.03 12.24
C GLU A 78 -10.55 18.21 13.09
N SER A 79 -10.16 17.20 13.89
CA SER A 79 -8.92 17.14 14.68
C SER A 79 -8.66 15.75 15.27
#